data_AF-A0A7W1LRN4-F1
#
_entry.id   AF-A0A7W1LRN4-F1
#
_cell.length_a   1.000
_cell.length_b   1.000
_cell.length_c   1.000
_cell.angle_alpha   90.00
_cell.angle_beta   90.00
_cell.angle_gamma   90.00
#
_symmetry.space_group_name_H-M   'P 1'
#
loop_
_entity.id
_entity.type
_entity.pdbx_description
1 polymer ?
#
loop_
_entity_poly.entity_id
_entity_poly.type
_entity_poly.pdbx_seq_one_letter_code
_entity_poly.pdbx_strand_id
1 'polypeptide(L)'
;LVLLAGCALSLTLMPVGIGGLVSHQLRWLWPVGAVVLVVVLTSVADALKPFMSRRVGDAVVLTAGLIVAAVTLPTYVSPHGPTTGRDSLVTARKLDDQIDVLEDRGTVLIDVSTLLFAEPYSGYLFSELARRDIPFVFEDESMIRQFGEGRRNRGDATSRIWLRQGAAAIEGEAGRPDVQRIALARALDTAETGELEGLEQALRADASENGLRLNDEGQRAAGEGRLPASALDPDPDQHPFESIGDLNLAVREGWLDLTPDQATRYQRLVALRTRQAFDTVAIFAAPIDVRPSE
;
A
#
# COMPACT_ATOMS: atom_id res chain seq x y z
N LEU A 1 1.94 19.48 -31.59
CA LEU A 1 0.55 19.90 -31.34
C LEU A 1 -0.43 18.73 -31.31
N VAL A 2 -0.53 17.91 -32.37
CA VAL A 2 -1.42 16.72 -32.39
C VAL A 2 -1.13 15.74 -31.23
N LEU A 3 0.15 15.44 -30.98
CA LEU A 3 0.58 14.59 -29.85
C LEU A 3 0.09 15.14 -28.50
N LEU A 4 0.32 16.43 -28.23
CA LEU A 4 -0.10 17.09 -26.98
C LEU A 4 -1.62 17.11 -26.81
N ALA A 5 -2.36 17.39 -27.90
CA ALA A 5 -3.82 17.35 -27.89
C ALA A 5 -4.34 15.93 -27.63
N GLY A 6 -3.73 14.91 -28.23
CA GLY A 6 -4.01 13.51 -27.95
C GLY A 6 -3.72 13.14 -26.49
N CYS A 7 -2.63 13.65 -25.92
CA CYS A 7 -2.30 13.40 -24.51
C CYS A 7 -3.33 14.04 -23.56
N ALA A 8 -3.71 15.28 -23.83
CA ALA A 8 -4.74 15.99 -23.05
C ALA A 8 -6.09 15.26 -23.12
N LEU A 9 -6.50 14.82 -24.32
CA LEU A 9 -7.73 14.06 -24.50
C LEU A 9 -7.67 12.72 -23.73
N SER A 10 -6.58 11.96 -23.86
CA SER A 10 -6.38 10.71 -23.12
C SER A 10 -6.47 10.92 -21.60
N LEU A 11 -5.90 12.01 -21.08
CA LEU A 11 -6.01 12.35 -19.65
C LEU A 11 -7.44 12.67 -19.23
N THR A 12 -8.20 13.40 -20.05
CA THR A 12 -9.61 13.71 -19.74
C THR A 12 -10.53 12.50 -19.79
N LEU A 13 -10.16 11.47 -20.54
CA LEU A 13 -10.92 10.23 -20.69
C LEU A 13 -10.49 9.15 -19.70
N MET A 14 -9.40 9.36 -18.95
CA MET A 14 -8.90 8.35 -18.02
C MET A 14 -9.90 8.15 -16.88
N PRO A 15 -10.35 6.90 -16.64
CA PRO A 15 -11.23 6.61 -15.52
C PRO A 15 -10.49 6.88 -14.21
N VAL A 16 -11.05 7.76 -13.38
CA VAL A 16 -10.56 8.05 -12.03
C VAL A 16 -11.06 6.93 -11.13
N GLY A 17 -10.15 6.09 -10.63
CA GLY A 17 -10.49 5.00 -9.71
C GLY A 17 -10.72 5.51 -8.29
N ILE A 18 -11.03 4.58 -7.37
CA ILE A 18 -11.22 4.86 -5.93
C ILE A 18 -9.98 5.55 -5.32
N GLY A 19 -8.78 5.24 -5.82
CA GLY A 19 -7.52 5.89 -5.42
C GLY A 19 -7.15 7.14 -6.23
N GLY A 20 -8.07 7.69 -7.03
CA GLY A 20 -7.77 8.77 -7.96
C GLY A 20 -7.04 8.30 -9.23
N LEU A 21 -6.30 9.22 -9.87
CA LEU A 21 -5.34 8.89 -10.92
C LEU A 21 -4.06 8.36 -10.27
N VAL A 22 -3.79 7.07 -10.46
CA VAL A 22 -2.59 6.43 -9.89
C VAL A 22 -1.36 6.73 -10.74
N SER A 23 -0.24 7.03 -10.09
CA SER A 23 0.99 7.53 -10.74
C SER A 23 1.47 6.67 -11.92
N HIS A 24 1.28 5.35 -11.86
CA HIS A 24 1.67 4.44 -12.94
C HIS A 24 0.84 4.60 -14.22
N GLN A 25 -0.42 5.04 -14.12
CA GLN A 25 -1.27 5.35 -15.29
C GLN A 25 -0.75 6.56 -16.06
N LEU A 26 0.04 7.44 -15.43
CA LEU A 26 0.56 8.66 -16.06
C LEU A 26 1.99 8.52 -16.56
N ARG A 27 2.66 7.38 -16.30
CA ARG A 27 4.08 7.19 -16.65
C ARG A 27 4.37 7.32 -18.15
N TRP A 28 3.40 7.04 -19.02
CA TRP A 28 3.54 7.22 -20.46
C TRP A 28 3.65 8.69 -20.89
N LEU A 29 3.31 9.66 -20.02
CA LEU A 29 3.54 11.08 -20.29
C LEU A 29 5.03 11.45 -20.22
N TRP A 30 5.84 10.71 -19.47
CA TRP A 30 7.27 10.95 -19.37
C TRP A 30 8.00 10.89 -20.72
N PRO A 31 7.90 9.81 -21.53
CA PRO A 31 8.55 9.78 -22.84
C PRO A 31 7.98 10.83 -23.80
N VAL A 32 6.67 11.13 -23.70
CA VAL A 32 6.04 12.22 -24.48
C VAL A 32 6.65 13.57 -24.14
N GLY A 33 6.77 13.89 -22.85
CA GLY A 33 7.36 15.13 -22.37
C GLY A 33 8.81 15.29 -22.82
N ALA A 34 9.60 14.21 -22.77
CA ALA A 34 10.97 14.21 -23.27
C ALA A 34 11.05 14.53 -24.76
N VAL A 35 10.20 13.91 -25.60
CA VAL A 35 10.13 14.19 -27.04
C VAL A 35 9.74 15.64 -27.31
N VAL A 36 8.72 16.15 -26.60
CA VAL A 36 8.28 17.55 -26.74
C VAL A 36 9.41 18.51 -26.37
N LEU A 37 10.14 18.24 -25.28
CA LEU A 37 11.27 19.05 -24.85
C LEU A 37 12.39 19.06 -25.90
N VAL A 38 12.73 17.91 -26.48
CA VAL A 38 13.70 17.82 -27.58
C VAL A 38 13.25 18.66 -28.78
N VAL A 39 11.98 18.53 -29.21
CA VAL A 39 11.44 19.31 -30.34
C VAL A 39 11.51 20.82 -30.08
N VAL A 40 11.20 21.26 -28.86
CA VAL A 40 11.30 22.68 -28.47
C VAL A 40 12.75 23.14 -28.51
N LEU A 41 13.68 22.37 -27.93
CA LEU A 41 15.09 22.73 -27.87
C LEU A 41 15.74 22.75 -29.25
N THR A 42 15.42 21.81 -30.14
CA THR A 42 15.91 21.82 -31.53
C THR A 42 15.31 22.98 -32.33
N SER A 43 14.03 23.29 -32.14
CA SER A 43 13.39 24.44 -32.79
C SER A 43 14.00 25.77 -32.35
N VAL A 44 14.31 25.93 -31.06
CA VAL A 44 15.01 27.11 -30.53
C VAL A 44 16.43 27.19 -31.07
N ALA A 45 17.17 26.08 -31.06
CA ALA A 45 18.52 26.02 -31.63
C ALA A 45 18.51 26.41 -33.11
N ASP A 46 17.54 25.92 -33.89
CA ASP A 46 17.35 26.24 -35.30
C ASP A 46 17.05 27.73 -35.53
N ALA A 47 16.18 28.33 -34.71
CA ALA A 47 15.88 29.76 -34.78
C ALA A 47 17.09 30.65 -34.45
N LEU A 48 17.99 30.17 -33.60
CA LEU A 48 19.21 30.89 -33.19
C LEU A 48 20.41 30.64 -34.12
N LYS A 49 20.34 29.66 -35.05
CA LYS A 49 21.42 29.35 -36.02
C LYS A 49 21.97 30.57 -36.78
N PRO A 50 21.16 31.56 -37.22
CA PRO A 50 21.67 32.73 -37.95
C PRO A 50 22.62 33.60 -37.10
N PHE A 51 22.54 33.49 -35.78
CA PHE A 51 23.28 34.32 -34.82
C PHE A 51 24.44 33.57 -34.15
N MET A 52 24.64 32.29 -34.48
CA MET A 52 25.60 31.41 -33.80
C MET A 52 26.54 30.72 -34.79
N SER A 53 27.80 30.53 -34.40
CA SER A 53 28.71 29.65 -35.15
C SER A 53 28.26 28.18 -35.04
N ARG A 54 28.60 27.36 -36.04
CA ARG A 54 28.24 25.93 -36.06
C ARG A 54 28.67 25.18 -34.77
N ARG A 55 29.88 25.45 -34.26
CA ARG A 55 30.37 24.85 -33.00
C ARG A 55 29.53 25.24 -31.78
N VAL A 56 29.04 26.47 -31.74
CA VAL A 56 28.15 26.95 -30.68
C VAL A 56 26.78 26.28 -30.80
N GLY A 57 26.24 26.14 -32.01
CA GLY A 57 24.99 25.40 -32.25
C GLY A 57 25.08 23.92 -31.81
N ASP A 58 26.15 23.22 -32.18
CA ASP A 58 26.37 21.82 -31.80
C ASP A 58 26.51 21.67 -30.26
N ALA A 59 27.23 22.60 -29.61
CA ALA A 59 27.35 22.63 -28.16
C ALA A 59 25.99 22.87 -27.46
N VAL A 60 25.18 23.79 -27.98
CA VAL A 60 23.83 24.07 -27.43
C VAL A 60 22.94 22.82 -27.54
N VAL A 61 22.93 22.12 -28.67
CA VAL A 61 22.14 20.89 -28.84
C VAL A 61 22.63 19.78 -27.90
N LEU A 62 23.94 19.61 -27.76
CA LEU A 62 24.52 18.62 -26.84
C LEU A 62 24.15 18.95 -25.38
N THR A 63 24.31 20.20 -24.96
CA THR A 63 23.96 20.65 -23.61
C THR A 63 22.46 20.51 -23.34
N ALA A 64 21.61 20.89 -24.29
CA ALA A 64 20.17 20.68 -24.24
C ALA A 64 19.83 19.20 -24.06
N GLY A 65 20.43 18.31 -24.85
CA GLY A 65 20.26 16.86 -24.74
C GLY A 65 20.71 16.31 -23.38
N LEU A 66 21.83 16.78 -22.84
CA LEU A 66 22.31 16.41 -21.50
C LEU A 66 21.37 16.89 -20.39
N ILE A 67 20.82 18.10 -20.50
CA ILE A 67 19.84 18.63 -19.56
C ILE A 67 18.56 17.78 -19.62
N VAL A 68 18.04 17.47 -20.80
CA VAL A 68 16.87 16.57 -20.94
C VAL A 68 17.17 15.22 -20.30
N ALA A 69 18.29 14.59 -20.65
CA ALA A 69 18.69 13.31 -20.08
C ALA A 69 18.73 13.37 -18.55
N ALA A 70 19.39 14.39 -17.99
CA ALA A 70 19.52 14.57 -16.54
C ALA A 70 18.17 14.82 -15.85
N VAL A 71 17.31 15.67 -16.40
CA VAL A 71 15.97 15.97 -15.84
C VAL A 71 15.03 14.78 -15.98
N THR A 72 15.24 13.94 -16.99
CA THR A 72 14.43 12.73 -17.20
C THR A 72 14.86 11.56 -16.31
N LEU A 73 16.03 11.61 -15.66
CA LEU A 73 16.44 10.55 -14.73
C LEU A 73 15.38 10.40 -13.61
N PRO A 74 14.97 9.17 -13.27
CA PRO A 74 14.00 8.91 -12.22
C PRO A 74 14.66 9.02 -10.84
N THR A 75 15.14 10.22 -10.49
CA THR A 75 15.80 10.53 -9.23
C THR A 75 14.81 10.72 -8.08
N TYR A 76 13.54 11.01 -8.41
CA TYR A 76 12.48 11.13 -7.42
C TYR A 76 11.91 9.75 -7.07
N VAL A 77 12.12 9.35 -5.81
CA VAL A 77 11.43 8.21 -5.22
C VAL A 77 10.02 8.64 -4.88
N SER A 78 9.05 8.22 -5.69
CA SER A 78 7.65 8.50 -5.40
C SER A 78 7.24 7.77 -4.11
N PRO A 79 6.56 8.46 -3.17
CA PRO A 79 5.95 7.79 -2.02
C PRO A 79 4.86 6.79 -2.42
N HIS A 80 4.36 6.89 -3.66
CA HIS A 80 3.36 6.00 -4.24
C HIS A 80 3.92 5.33 -5.51
N GLY A 81 4.64 4.23 -5.32
CA GLY A 81 5.40 3.54 -6.36
C GLY A 81 6.03 2.22 -5.89
N PRO A 82 7.00 1.67 -6.64
CA PRO A 82 7.60 0.36 -6.35
C PRO A 82 8.36 0.31 -5.02
N THR A 83 8.62 1.47 -4.40
CA THR A 83 9.28 1.60 -3.10
C THR A 83 8.31 1.73 -1.93
N THR A 84 7.00 1.86 -2.16
CA THR A 84 6.01 2.08 -1.09
C THR A 84 5.97 0.92 -0.09
N GLY A 85 6.26 -0.32 -0.52
CA GLY A 85 6.35 -1.50 0.35
C GLY A 85 7.76 -1.78 0.91
N ARG A 86 8.70 -0.83 0.85
CA ARG A 86 10.09 -1.08 1.28
C ARG A 86 10.18 -1.49 2.74
N ASP A 87 9.37 -0.90 3.61
CA ASP A 87 9.40 -1.22 5.04
C ASP A 87 8.76 -2.59 5.32
N SER A 88 7.77 -2.98 4.51
CA SER A 88 7.12 -4.29 4.55
C SER A 88 8.08 -5.44 4.23
N LEU A 89 9.24 -5.18 3.60
CA LEU A 89 10.31 -6.17 3.42
C LEU A 89 10.80 -6.77 4.73
N VAL A 90 10.82 -5.99 5.81
CA VAL A 90 11.27 -6.49 7.12
C VAL A 90 10.28 -7.53 7.64
N THR A 91 8.99 -7.25 7.53
CA THR A 91 7.92 -8.20 7.89
C THR A 91 7.93 -9.42 6.98
N ALA A 92 8.06 -9.24 5.66
CA ALA A 92 8.13 -10.36 4.72
C ALA A 92 9.28 -11.32 5.06
N ARG A 93 10.50 -10.81 5.27
CA ARG A 93 11.64 -11.64 5.67
C ARG A 93 11.43 -12.39 6.97
N LYS A 94 10.80 -11.75 7.98
CA LYS A 94 10.45 -12.43 9.23
C LYS A 94 9.50 -13.61 9.00
N LEU A 95 8.59 -13.51 8.04
CA LEU A 95 7.73 -14.64 7.66
C LEU A 95 8.56 -15.72 6.97
N ASP A 96 9.39 -15.33 6.01
CA ASP A 96 10.21 -16.24 5.20
C ASP A 96 11.19 -17.08 6.06
N ASP A 97 11.66 -16.54 7.18
CA ASP A 97 12.50 -17.26 8.13
C ASP A 97 11.76 -18.40 8.87
N GLN A 98 10.43 -18.47 8.77
CA GLN A 98 9.56 -19.42 9.48
C GLN A 98 8.82 -20.42 8.56
N ILE A 99 8.96 -20.30 7.23
CA ILE A 99 8.21 -21.15 6.28
C ILE A 99 8.88 -22.51 6.00
N ASP A 100 10.04 -22.79 6.60
CA ASP A 100 10.76 -24.06 6.46
C ASP A 100 9.92 -25.27 6.93
N VAL A 101 8.96 -25.06 7.84
CA VAL A 101 8.02 -26.10 8.28
C VAL A 101 7.16 -26.71 7.15
N LEU A 102 7.06 -26.01 6.00
CA LEU A 102 6.37 -26.48 4.80
C LEU A 102 7.24 -27.38 3.90
N GLU A 103 8.55 -27.43 4.14
CA GLU A 103 9.45 -28.31 3.40
C GLU A 103 9.03 -29.77 3.63
N ASP A 104 9.09 -30.57 2.56
CA ASP A 104 8.67 -31.98 2.53
C ASP A 104 7.19 -32.27 2.88
N ARG A 105 6.31 -31.25 2.90
CA ARG A 105 4.86 -31.42 3.18
C ARG A 105 4.00 -31.71 1.94
N GLY A 106 4.61 -31.77 0.75
CA GLY A 106 3.91 -31.92 -0.53
C GLY A 106 3.44 -30.60 -1.12
N THR A 107 2.50 -30.67 -2.06
CA THR A 107 2.00 -29.49 -2.78
C THR A 107 1.05 -28.66 -1.92
N VAL A 108 1.34 -27.37 -1.73
CA VAL A 108 0.46 -26.45 -0.98
C VAL A 108 -0.53 -25.73 -1.91
N LEU A 109 -1.80 -25.71 -1.56
CA LEU A 109 -2.80 -24.86 -2.19
C LEU A 109 -2.75 -23.46 -1.55
N ILE A 110 -2.47 -22.44 -2.34
CA ILE A 110 -2.55 -21.05 -1.89
C ILE A 110 -4.00 -20.58 -1.99
N ASP A 111 -4.57 -20.17 -0.86
CA ASP A 111 -5.82 -19.44 -0.81
C ASP A 111 -5.56 -17.94 -0.69
N VAL A 112 -6.05 -17.20 -1.68
CA VAL A 112 -5.87 -15.75 -1.82
C VAL A 112 -7.11 -14.96 -1.41
N SER A 113 -8.18 -15.63 -0.94
CA SER A 113 -9.45 -14.97 -0.60
C SER A 113 -9.32 -13.98 0.56
N THR A 114 -8.27 -14.11 1.37
CA THR A 114 -8.00 -13.29 2.54
C THR A 114 -7.00 -12.16 2.27
N LEU A 115 -6.44 -12.09 1.04
CA LEU A 115 -5.48 -11.07 0.68
C LEU A 115 -6.17 -9.72 0.49
N LEU A 116 -5.59 -8.68 1.09
CA LEU A 116 -5.97 -7.32 0.77
C LEU A 116 -5.48 -6.96 -0.63
N PHE A 117 -6.24 -6.13 -1.33
CA PHE A 117 -5.82 -5.63 -2.64
C PHE A 117 -4.45 -4.95 -2.54
N ALA A 118 -3.52 -5.35 -3.42
CA ALA A 118 -2.16 -4.82 -3.50
C ALA A 118 -1.35 -4.94 -2.19
N GLU A 119 -1.63 -5.95 -1.37
CA GLU A 119 -0.78 -6.27 -0.22
C GLU A 119 0.65 -6.68 -0.67
N PRO A 120 1.69 -6.35 0.11
CA PRO A 120 3.07 -6.53 -0.32
C PRO A 120 3.66 -7.90 0.03
N TYR A 121 2.95 -8.84 0.66
CA TYR A 121 3.54 -10.04 1.28
C TYR A 121 3.39 -11.32 0.44
N SER A 122 2.25 -11.57 -0.21
CA SER A 122 2.02 -12.84 -0.92
C SER A 122 3.02 -13.08 -2.04
N GLY A 123 3.41 -12.02 -2.77
CA GLY A 123 4.45 -12.11 -3.80
C GLY A 123 5.80 -12.59 -3.27
N TYR A 124 6.20 -12.15 -2.07
CA TYR A 124 7.41 -12.66 -1.41
C TYR A 124 7.25 -14.12 -1.01
N LEU A 125 6.11 -14.48 -0.40
CA LEU A 125 5.82 -15.87 -0.05
C LEU A 125 5.94 -16.79 -1.28
N PHE A 126 5.33 -16.43 -2.41
CA PHE A 126 5.37 -17.26 -3.62
C PHE A 126 6.79 -17.39 -4.18
N SER A 127 7.56 -16.29 -4.14
CA SER A 127 8.97 -16.30 -4.52
C SER A 127 9.78 -17.21 -3.63
N GLU A 128 9.53 -17.20 -2.33
CA GLU A 128 10.27 -17.99 -1.34
C GLU A 128 9.88 -19.48 -1.37
N LEU A 129 8.61 -19.81 -1.56
CA LEU A 129 8.17 -21.18 -1.84
C LEU A 129 8.86 -21.73 -3.09
N ALA A 130 8.92 -20.94 -4.17
CA ALA A 130 9.64 -21.32 -5.39
C ALA A 130 11.15 -21.48 -5.16
N ARG A 131 11.78 -20.58 -4.40
CA ARG A 131 13.22 -20.62 -4.09
C ARG A 131 13.60 -21.85 -3.26
N ARG A 132 12.69 -22.33 -2.42
CA ARG A 132 12.86 -23.51 -1.55
C ARG A 132 12.36 -24.81 -2.20
N ASP A 133 12.02 -24.79 -3.48
CA ASP A 133 11.46 -25.93 -4.21
C ASP A 133 10.20 -26.53 -3.56
N ILE A 134 9.42 -25.72 -2.82
CA ILE A 134 8.15 -26.13 -2.23
C ILE A 134 7.07 -26.03 -3.32
N PRO A 135 6.43 -27.13 -3.74
CA PRO A 135 5.41 -27.08 -4.79
C PRO A 135 4.17 -26.35 -4.28
N PHE A 136 3.61 -25.47 -5.11
CA PHE A 136 2.38 -24.75 -4.78
C PHE A 136 1.47 -24.56 -6.00
N VAL A 137 0.17 -24.51 -5.74
CA VAL A 137 -0.90 -24.40 -6.75
C VAL A 137 -1.99 -23.42 -6.31
N PHE A 138 -2.86 -23.05 -7.24
CA PHE A 138 -3.96 -22.11 -7.04
C PHE A 138 -5.30 -22.68 -7.55
N GLU A 139 -6.39 -22.26 -6.93
CA GLU A 139 -7.76 -22.41 -7.46
C GLU A 139 -8.27 -21.12 -8.10
N ASP A 140 -7.73 -19.97 -7.68
CA ASP A 140 -8.14 -18.66 -8.18
C ASP A 140 -7.67 -18.41 -9.63
N GLU A 141 -8.61 -18.08 -10.51
CA GLU A 141 -8.34 -17.86 -11.94
C GLU A 141 -7.42 -16.65 -12.19
N SER A 142 -7.44 -15.63 -11.33
CA SER A 142 -6.55 -14.48 -11.50
C SER A 142 -5.09 -14.87 -11.25
N MET A 143 -4.85 -15.76 -10.28
CA MET A 143 -3.52 -16.31 -10.02
C MET A 143 -3.10 -17.29 -11.11
N ILE A 144 -4.00 -18.16 -11.58
CA ILE A 144 -3.68 -19.10 -12.67
C ILE A 144 -3.30 -18.36 -13.96
N ARG A 145 -3.93 -17.22 -14.28
CA ARG A 145 -3.53 -16.39 -15.42
C ARG A 145 -2.16 -15.75 -15.26
N GLN A 146 -1.75 -15.45 -14.02
CA GLN A 146 -0.44 -14.85 -13.73
C GLN A 146 0.69 -15.88 -13.72
N PHE A 147 0.45 -17.05 -13.12
CA PHE A 147 1.46 -18.09 -12.92
C PHE A 147 1.43 -19.21 -13.98
N GLY A 148 0.36 -19.28 -14.77
CA GLY A 148 0.15 -20.25 -15.84
C GLY A 148 -0.61 -21.52 -15.40
N GLU A 149 -1.17 -22.22 -16.39
CA GLU A 149 -2.00 -23.43 -16.21
C GLU A 149 -1.28 -24.61 -15.53
N GLY A 150 0.06 -24.60 -15.49
CA GLY A 150 0.84 -25.59 -14.75
C GLY A 150 0.70 -25.47 -13.22
N ARG A 151 0.19 -24.34 -12.73
CA ARG A 151 -0.03 -24.07 -11.29
C ARG A 151 -1.49 -24.20 -10.87
N ARG A 152 -2.37 -24.68 -11.74
CA ARG A 152 -3.77 -24.97 -11.39
C ARG A 152 -3.83 -26.19 -10.47
N ASN A 153 -4.55 -26.09 -9.35
CA ASN A 153 -4.84 -27.23 -8.49
C ASN A 153 -5.66 -28.28 -9.25
N ARG A 154 -5.19 -29.53 -9.31
CA ARG A 154 -5.90 -30.65 -9.95
C ARG A 154 -6.32 -31.73 -8.95
N GLY A 155 -6.34 -31.40 -7.66
CA GLY A 155 -6.66 -32.31 -6.57
C GLY A 155 -5.43 -32.99 -5.97
N ASP A 156 -4.22 -32.51 -6.28
CA ASP A 156 -2.93 -33.02 -5.81
C ASP A 156 -2.34 -32.23 -4.64
N ALA A 157 -2.98 -31.14 -4.22
CA ALA A 157 -2.59 -30.39 -3.04
C ALA A 157 -2.86 -31.16 -1.74
N THR A 158 -1.89 -31.14 -0.82
CA THR A 158 -1.93 -31.85 0.47
C THR A 158 -2.38 -30.97 1.63
N SER A 159 -2.22 -29.65 1.49
CA SER A 159 -2.63 -28.66 2.50
C SER A 159 -3.08 -27.36 1.83
N ARG A 160 -3.85 -26.54 2.54
CA ARG A 160 -4.17 -25.17 2.15
C ARG A 160 -3.42 -24.19 3.05
N ILE A 161 -2.89 -23.12 2.47
CA ILE A 161 -2.30 -22.01 3.21
C ILE A 161 -2.88 -20.66 2.80
N TRP A 162 -2.96 -19.72 3.73
CA TRP A 162 -3.43 -18.35 3.50
C TRP A 162 -2.73 -17.36 4.42
N LEU A 163 -2.78 -16.07 4.04
CA LEU A 163 -2.25 -14.98 4.85
C LEU A 163 -3.36 -14.21 5.54
N ARG A 164 -3.09 -13.70 6.74
CA ARG A 164 -3.92 -12.68 7.40
C ARG A 164 -3.05 -11.48 7.79
N GLN A 165 -3.69 -10.32 7.87
CA GLN A 165 -3.08 -9.07 8.34
C GLN A 165 -3.78 -8.58 9.62
N GLY A 166 -3.07 -7.75 10.39
CA GLY A 166 -3.62 -7.02 11.53
C GLY A 166 -4.09 -7.92 12.68
N ALA A 167 -5.25 -7.59 13.24
CA ALA A 167 -5.81 -8.30 14.39
C ALA A 167 -6.03 -9.80 14.10
N ALA A 168 -6.53 -10.14 12.92
CA ALA A 168 -6.75 -11.52 12.50
C ALA A 168 -5.46 -12.36 12.46
N ALA A 169 -4.31 -11.73 12.19
CA ALA A 169 -3.01 -12.41 12.25
C ALA A 169 -2.60 -12.77 13.70
N ILE A 170 -2.97 -11.91 14.67
CA ILE A 170 -2.66 -12.05 16.09
C ILE A 170 -3.61 -13.05 16.76
N GLU A 171 -4.91 -12.82 16.61
CA GLU A 171 -5.98 -13.64 17.17
C GLU A 171 -5.95 -15.05 16.61
N GLY A 172 -5.61 -15.17 15.31
CA GLY A 172 -5.60 -16.43 14.60
C GLY A 172 -7.00 -16.97 14.35
N GLU A 173 -7.11 -18.28 14.23
CA GLU A 173 -8.36 -18.97 13.95
C GLU A 173 -8.84 -19.67 15.24
N ALA A 174 -9.26 -18.85 16.22
CA ALA A 174 -9.66 -19.34 17.53
C ALA A 174 -10.78 -20.40 17.42
N GLY A 175 -10.64 -21.49 18.17
CA GLY A 175 -11.62 -22.60 18.13
C GLY A 175 -11.45 -23.58 16.97
N ARG A 176 -10.40 -23.43 16.15
CA ARG A 176 -10.11 -24.30 15.00
C ARG A 176 -8.83 -25.12 15.19
N PRO A 177 -8.91 -26.32 15.80
CA PRO A 177 -7.72 -27.12 16.13
C PRO A 177 -7.01 -27.70 14.89
N ASP A 178 -7.70 -27.73 13.76
CA ASP A 178 -7.25 -28.13 12.43
C ASP A 178 -6.42 -27.05 11.71
N VAL A 179 -6.42 -25.82 12.23
CA VAL A 179 -5.63 -24.72 11.67
C VAL A 179 -4.40 -24.44 12.50
N GLN A 180 -3.24 -24.47 11.85
CA GLN A 180 -1.97 -24.13 12.45
C GLN A 180 -1.48 -22.78 11.92
N ARG A 181 -1.12 -21.86 12.81
CA ARG A 181 -0.32 -20.68 12.43
C ARG A 181 1.14 -21.13 12.28
N ILE A 182 1.63 -21.12 11.05
CA ILE A 182 2.99 -21.57 10.71
C ILE A 182 4.02 -20.45 10.82
N ALA A 183 3.60 -19.20 10.59
CA ALA A 183 4.47 -18.03 10.70
C ALA A 183 3.69 -16.84 11.27
N LEU A 184 4.38 -16.02 12.08
CA LEU A 184 3.87 -14.74 12.56
C LEU A 184 4.99 -13.70 12.54
N ALA A 185 4.75 -12.59 11.86
CA ALA A 185 5.59 -11.41 11.90
C ALA A 185 4.79 -10.27 12.53
N ARG A 186 5.16 -9.86 13.75
CA ARG A 186 4.57 -8.69 14.41
C ARG A 186 5.26 -7.42 13.94
N ALA A 187 4.45 -6.40 13.64
CA ALA A 187 4.94 -5.07 13.30
C ALA A 187 5.53 -4.33 14.50
N LEU A 188 4.90 -4.51 15.67
CA LEU A 188 5.23 -3.82 16.91
C LEU A 188 5.99 -4.76 17.84
N ASP A 189 7.02 -4.22 18.50
CA ASP A 189 7.66 -4.91 19.62
C ASP A 189 6.85 -4.76 20.93
N THR A 190 7.33 -5.35 22.02
CA THR A 190 6.65 -5.31 23.32
C THR A 190 6.51 -3.88 23.86
N ALA A 191 7.50 -3.01 23.65
CA ALA A 191 7.46 -1.64 24.13
C ALA A 191 6.47 -0.80 23.31
N GLU A 192 6.50 -0.93 21.98
CA GLU A 192 5.54 -0.29 21.07
C GLU A 192 4.11 -0.79 21.30
N THR A 193 3.93 -2.07 21.66
CA THR A 193 2.61 -2.61 22.02
C THR A 193 2.08 -1.97 23.30
N GLY A 194 2.91 -1.87 24.35
CA GLY A 194 2.53 -1.18 25.59
C GLY A 194 2.31 0.32 25.39
N GLU A 195 3.09 0.96 24.52
CA GLU A 195 2.88 2.35 24.10
C GLU A 195 1.51 2.50 23.43
N LEU A 196 1.19 1.62 22.47
CA LEU A 196 -0.09 1.64 21.78
C LEU A 196 -1.27 1.50 22.75
N GLU A 197 -1.22 0.52 23.65
CA GLU A 197 -2.25 0.33 24.68
C GLU A 197 -2.44 1.57 25.55
N GLY A 198 -1.35 2.21 25.98
CA GLY A 198 -1.39 3.45 26.75
C GLY A 198 -1.98 4.64 25.97
N LEU A 199 -1.64 4.76 24.69
CA LEU A 199 -2.18 5.80 23.80
C LEU A 199 -3.68 5.60 23.54
N GLU A 200 -4.14 4.36 23.39
CA GLU A 200 -5.57 4.05 23.27
C GLU A 200 -6.34 4.37 24.54
N GLN A 201 -5.77 4.05 25.70
CA GLN A 201 -6.38 4.40 26.99
C GLN A 201 -6.47 5.92 27.15
N ALA A 202 -5.43 6.66 26.76
CA ALA A 202 -5.44 8.12 26.76
C ALA A 202 -6.51 8.70 25.81
N LEU A 203 -6.64 8.15 24.59
CA LEU A 203 -7.70 8.55 23.65
C LEU A 203 -9.10 8.36 24.24
N ARG A 204 -9.36 7.22 24.90
CA ARG A 204 -10.65 6.95 25.56
C ARG A 204 -10.93 7.94 26.68
N ALA A 205 -9.92 8.26 27.49
CA ALA A 205 -10.04 9.24 28.57
C ALA A 205 -10.28 10.67 28.03
N ASP A 206 -9.54 11.08 27.00
CA ASP A 206 -9.72 12.39 26.36
C ASP A 206 -11.13 12.51 25.76
N ALA A 207 -11.63 11.44 25.12
CA ALA A 207 -12.97 11.38 24.55
C ALA A 207 -14.08 11.46 25.61
N SER A 208 -13.92 10.81 26.77
CA SER A 208 -14.93 10.83 27.84
C SER A 208 -14.94 12.12 28.65
N GLU A 209 -13.78 12.75 28.89
CA GLU A 209 -13.69 13.95 29.72
C GLU A 209 -14.04 15.24 28.96
N ASN A 210 -13.59 15.37 27.72
CA ASN A 210 -13.68 16.64 26.96
C ASN A 210 -14.51 16.54 25.68
N GLY A 211 -14.84 15.32 25.23
CA GLY A 211 -15.36 15.06 23.89
C GLY A 211 -14.29 15.32 22.83
N LEU A 212 -14.06 14.39 21.91
CA LEU A 212 -13.24 14.68 20.74
C LEU A 212 -14.04 15.56 19.79
N ARG A 213 -13.78 16.88 19.81
CA ARG A 213 -14.56 17.86 19.06
C ARG A 213 -13.97 18.08 17.68
N LEU A 214 -14.84 18.06 16.67
CA LEU A 214 -14.49 18.53 15.33
C LEU A 214 -14.48 20.06 15.29
N ASN A 215 -13.47 20.63 14.64
CA ASN A 215 -13.46 22.06 14.29
C ASN A 215 -14.39 22.34 13.09
N ASP A 216 -14.49 23.60 12.68
CA ASP A 216 -15.38 24.03 11.59
C ASP A 216 -15.12 23.28 10.26
N GLU A 217 -13.87 22.91 10.00
CA GLU A 217 -13.50 22.16 8.81
C GLU A 217 -13.89 20.69 8.92
N GLY A 218 -13.67 20.06 10.09
CA GLY A 218 -14.11 18.71 10.38
C GLY A 218 -15.62 18.54 10.31
N GLN A 219 -16.37 19.50 10.83
CA GLN A 219 -17.85 19.50 10.74
C GLN A 219 -18.33 19.58 9.29
N ARG A 220 -17.68 20.42 8.46
CA ARG A 220 -17.99 20.51 7.03
C ARG A 220 -17.67 19.20 6.31
N ALA A 221 -16.50 18.62 6.58
CA ALA A 221 -16.08 17.37 5.98
C ALA A 221 -17.03 16.21 6.34
N ALA A 222 -17.49 16.15 7.58
CA ALA A 222 -18.50 15.17 7.99
C ALA A 222 -19.87 15.42 7.32
N GLY A 223 -20.29 16.69 7.17
CA GLY A 223 -21.49 17.05 6.40
C GLY A 223 -21.42 16.69 4.91
N GLU A 224 -20.22 16.62 4.34
CA GLU A 224 -19.94 16.13 2.99
C GLU A 224 -19.82 14.59 2.90
N GLY A 225 -19.98 13.87 4.02
CA GLY A 225 -19.85 12.41 4.08
C GLY A 225 -18.40 11.91 4.03
N ARG A 226 -17.41 12.75 4.35
CA ARG A 226 -15.98 12.37 4.40
C ARG A 226 -15.56 11.76 5.75
N LEU A 227 -16.41 11.86 6.76
CA LEU A 227 -16.31 11.17 8.05
C LEU A 227 -17.63 10.44 8.33
N PRO A 228 -17.63 9.37 9.13
CA PRO A 228 -18.87 8.71 9.55
C PRO A 228 -19.77 9.68 10.31
N ALA A 229 -21.07 9.46 10.24
CA ALA A 229 -22.05 10.30 10.94
C ALA A 229 -21.84 10.29 12.47
N SER A 230 -21.28 9.21 13.02
CA SER A 230 -20.86 9.10 14.42
C SER A 230 -19.87 10.18 14.84
N ALA A 231 -19.10 10.75 13.91
CA ALA A 231 -18.14 11.81 14.20
C ALA A 231 -18.80 13.16 14.48
N LEU A 232 -20.06 13.37 14.07
CA LEU A 232 -20.82 14.61 14.29
C LEU A 232 -21.55 14.62 15.64
N ASP A 233 -21.94 13.46 16.14
CA ASP A 233 -22.68 13.29 17.40
C ASP A 233 -22.17 12.04 18.13
N PRO A 234 -20.98 12.13 18.76
CA PRO A 234 -20.39 10.97 19.40
C PRO A 234 -21.16 10.64 20.68
N ASP A 235 -21.75 9.45 20.72
CA ASP A 235 -22.28 8.87 21.94
C ASP A 235 -21.15 8.81 23.00
N PRO A 236 -21.32 9.38 24.20
CA PRO A 236 -20.29 9.40 25.23
C PRO A 236 -19.84 8.00 25.68
N ASP A 237 -20.66 6.97 25.46
CA ASP A 237 -20.34 5.58 25.75
C ASP A 237 -19.73 4.82 24.55
N GLN A 238 -19.64 5.45 23.38
CA GLN A 238 -19.06 4.85 22.17
C GLN A 238 -17.86 5.65 21.64
N HIS A 239 -16.99 4.98 20.89
CA HIS A 239 -15.89 5.67 20.23
C HIS A 239 -16.45 6.61 19.14
N PRO A 240 -16.03 7.90 19.09
CA PRO A 240 -16.49 8.85 18.06
C PRO A 240 -16.17 8.42 16.62
N PHE A 241 -15.15 7.58 16.47
CA PHE A 241 -14.68 7.05 15.20
C PHE A 241 -14.98 5.54 15.15
N GLU A 242 -15.74 5.13 14.13
CA GLU A 242 -16.07 3.73 13.87
C GLU A 242 -14.83 2.92 13.45
N SER A 243 -13.83 3.58 12.84
CA SER A 243 -12.58 2.97 12.42
C SER A 243 -11.34 3.81 12.73
N ILE A 244 -10.18 3.15 12.79
CA ILE A 244 -8.88 3.83 12.83
C ILE A 244 -8.64 4.70 11.59
N GLY A 245 -9.27 4.35 10.46
CA GLY A 245 -9.18 5.11 9.22
C GLY A 245 -9.77 6.50 9.38
N ASP A 246 -10.89 6.61 10.08
CA ASP A 246 -11.57 7.88 10.32
C ASP A 246 -10.77 8.77 11.28
N LEU A 247 -10.22 8.18 12.35
CA LEU A 247 -9.32 8.89 13.26
C LEU A 247 -8.05 9.37 12.55
N ASN A 248 -7.43 8.50 11.73
CA ASN A 248 -6.26 8.87 10.92
C ASN A 248 -6.57 10.04 10.00
N LEU A 249 -7.69 9.97 9.28
CA LEU A 249 -8.13 11.03 8.40
C LEU A 249 -8.35 12.34 9.17
N ALA A 250 -9.08 12.29 10.28
CA ALA A 250 -9.36 13.48 11.09
C ALA A 250 -8.10 14.11 11.69
N VAL A 251 -7.15 13.30 12.17
CA VAL A 251 -5.86 13.78 12.70
C VAL A 251 -4.98 14.35 11.58
N ARG A 252 -4.89 13.68 10.43
CA ARG A 252 -4.04 14.09 9.30
C ARG A 252 -4.50 15.39 8.67
N GLU A 253 -5.81 15.55 8.50
CA GLU A 253 -6.41 16.75 7.91
C GLU A 253 -6.62 17.87 8.95
N GLY A 254 -6.28 17.63 10.21
CA GLY A 254 -6.40 18.63 11.28
C GLY A 254 -7.85 19.00 11.59
N TRP A 255 -8.77 18.06 11.48
CA TRP A 255 -10.21 18.27 11.67
C TRP A 255 -10.66 18.23 13.13
N LEU A 256 -9.76 17.84 14.04
CA LEU A 256 -10.00 17.79 15.47
C LEU A 256 -9.44 19.04 16.15
N ASP A 257 -10.18 19.57 17.11
CA ASP A 257 -9.71 20.64 18.00
C ASP A 257 -8.80 20.04 19.09
N LEU A 258 -7.53 19.86 18.72
CA LEU A 258 -6.52 19.22 19.57
C LEU A 258 -5.48 20.24 20.03
N THR A 259 -5.05 20.11 21.29
CA THR A 259 -3.80 20.74 21.74
C THR A 259 -2.59 20.17 20.97
N PRO A 260 -1.46 20.89 20.88
CA PRO A 260 -0.26 20.37 20.21
C PRO A 260 0.24 19.01 20.74
N ASP A 261 0.10 18.80 22.05
CA ASP A 261 0.48 17.55 22.71
C ASP A 261 -0.47 16.40 22.33
N GLN A 262 -1.77 16.65 22.28
CA GLN A 262 -2.77 15.67 21.83
C GLN A 262 -2.58 15.33 20.35
N ALA A 263 -2.33 16.32 19.49
CA ALA A 263 -2.06 16.10 18.08
C ALA A 263 -0.85 15.19 17.88
N THR A 264 0.25 15.44 18.58
CA THR A 264 1.46 14.61 18.54
C THR A 264 1.18 13.18 19.01
N ARG A 265 0.44 13.05 20.13
CA ARG A 265 0.04 11.76 20.69
C ARG A 265 -0.82 10.94 19.71
N TYR A 266 -1.81 11.56 19.08
CA TYR A 266 -2.72 10.86 18.18
C TYR A 266 -2.08 10.55 16.83
N GLN A 267 -1.16 11.38 16.34
CA GLN A 267 -0.32 11.02 15.20
C GLN A 267 0.50 9.76 15.49
N ARG A 268 1.08 9.65 16.69
CA ARG A 268 1.82 8.46 17.11
C ARG A 268 0.91 7.23 17.25
N LEU A 269 -0.26 7.38 17.87
CA LEU A 269 -1.28 6.34 17.98
C LEU A 269 -1.66 5.78 16.60
N VAL A 270 -2.02 6.67 15.68
CA VAL A 270 -2.40 6.33 14.31
C VAL A 270 -1.25 5.63 13.58
N ALA A 271 -0.01 6.09 13.74
CA ALA A 271 1.15 5.46 13.12
C ALA A 271 1.37 4.02 13.64
N LEU A 272 1.28 3.80 14.95
CA LEU A 272 1.42 2.46 15.54
C LEU A 272 0.28 1.53 15.14
N ARG A 273 -0.96 2.01 15.18
CA ARG A 273 -2.13 1.23 14.73
C ARG A 273 -2.07 0.89 13.25
N THR A 274 -1.64 1.82 12.41
CA THR A 274 -1.46 1.57 10.96
C THR A 274 -0.42 0.47 10.74
N ARG A 275 0.75 0.57 11.39
CA ARG A 275 1.78 -0.48 11.33
C ARG A 275 1.24 -1.81 11.86
N GLN A 276 0.53 -1.82 12.99
CA GLN A 276 -0.05 -3.05 13.51
C GLN A 276 -1.05 -3.67 12.52
N ALA A 277 -1.93 -2.86 11.91
CA ALA A 277 -2.96 -3.32 11.01
C ALA A 277 -2.41 -3.88 9.69
N PHE A 278 -1.39 -3.23 9.11
CA PHE A 278 -0.87 -3.60 7.79
C PHE A 278 0.39 -4.46 7.85
N ASP A 279 1.32 -4.19 8.78
CA ASP A 279 2.62 -4.89 8.84
C ASP A 279 2.66 -6.04 9.86
N THR A 280 1.55 -6.34 10.55
CA THR A 280 1.43 -7.60 11.31
C THR A 280 0.79 -8.63 10.43
N VAL A 281 1.52 -9.70 10.13
CA VAL A 281 1.10 -10.70 9.15
C VAL A 281 1.31 -12.08 9.74
N ALA A 282 0.41 -13.00 9.43
CA ALA A 282 0.57 -14.41 9.76
C ALA A 282 0.22 -15.28 8.56
N ILE A 283 0.90 -16.44 8.49
CA ILE A 283 0.59 -17.49 7.53
C ILE A 283 -0.03 -18.64 8.32
N PHE A 284 -1.14 -19.16 7.81
CA PHE A 284 -1.86 -20.29 8.37
C PHE A 284 -1.80 -21.46 7.40
N ALA A 285 -1.79 -22.67 7.94
CA ALA A 285 -1.88 -23.92 7.19
C ALA A 285 -2.95 -24.82 7.80
N ALA A 286 -3.65 -25.55 6.95
CA ALA A 286 -4.68 -26.49 7.36
C ALA A 286 -4.88 -27.60 6.31
N PRO A 287 -5.64 -28.66 6.63
CA PRO A 287 -6.15 -29.61 5.64
C PRO A 287 -6.85 -28.94 4.45
N ILE A 288 -6.91 -29.61 3.30
CA ILE A 288 -7.39 -29.00 2.04
C ILE A 288 -8.88 -28.62 2.04
N ASP A 289 -9.69 -29.27 2.86
CA ASP A 289 -11.13 -29.04 3.03
C ASP A 289 -11.43 -27.86 3.94
N VAL A 290 -10.44 -27.42 4.72
CA VAL A 290 -10.52 -26.27 5.60
C VAL A 290 -10.36 -24.96 4.82
N ARG A 291 -11.30 -24.04 4.99
CA ARG A 291 -11.23 -22.68 4.43
C ARG A 291 -10.88 -21.65 5.51
N PRO A 292 -10.30 -20.49 5.15
CA PRO A 292 -10.21 -19.35 6.05
C PRO A 292 -11.61 -18.92 6.52
N SER A 293 -11.72 -18.42 7.75
CA SER A 293 -12.92 -17.68 8.20
C SER A 293 -13.14 -16.41 7.37
N GLU A 294 -14.38 -15.96 7.24
CA GLU A 294 -14.67 -14.66 6.62
C GLU A 294 -14.27 -13.51 7.55
#